data_AF-A0A7X9GSV6-F1
#
_entry.id   AF-A0A7X9GSV6-F1
#
_cell.length_a   1.000
_cell.length_b   1.000
_cell.length_c   1.000
_cell.angle_alpha   90.00
_cell.angle_beta   90.00
_cell.angle_gamma   90.00
#
_symmetry.space_group_name_H-M   'P 1'
#
loop_
_entity.id
_entity.type
_entity.pdbx_description
1 polymer ?
#
loop_
_entity_poly.entity_id
_entity_poly.type
_entity_poly.pdbx_seq_one_letter_code
_entity_poly.pdbx_strand_id
1 'polypeptide(L)'
;MSIVRTTVGIAGTCYAANAALGVSVAMGMVNTSGARWVHHGLFIATASTTGLALALGAAQRDPSALALGVATLPLVLLQRRGSRPLPRHARTAALAAPCYVAAVLLTRR
;
A
#
# COMPACT_ATOMS: atom_id res chain seq x y z
N MET A 1 18.74 11.13 6.83
CA MET A 1 17.67 10.56 5.99
C MET A 1 16.58 11.61 5.83
N SER A 2 16.16 11.94 4.60
CA SER A 2 15.06 12.90 4.40
C SER A 2 13.74 12.31 4.96
N ILE A 3 12.89 13.17 5.52
CA ILE A 3 11.60 12.74 6.10
C ILE A 3 10.68 12.10 5.05
N VAL A 4 10.77 12.55 3.79
CA VAL A 4 10.05 11.96 2.65
C VAL A 4 10.54 10.54 2.40
N ARG A 5 11.85 10.30 2.39
CA ARG A 5 12.43 8.95 2.23
C ARG A 5 11.98 8.00 3.32
N THR A 6 12.00 8.44 4.57
CA THR A 6 11.57 7.61 5.70
C THR A 6 10.10 7.24 5.57
N THR A 7 9.24 8.21 5.26
CA THR A 7 7.78 7.97 5.14
C THR A 7 7.40 7.13 3.92
N VAL A 8 8.07 7.31 2.77
CA VAL A 8 7.89 6.45 1.59
C VAL A 8 8.35 5.02 1.89
N GLY A 9 9.48 4.84 2.58
CA GLY A 9 9.96 3.52 3.00
C GLY A 9 9.00 2.80 3.95
N ILE A 10 8.44 3.53 4.92
CA ILE A 10 7.42 3.00 5.84
C ILE A 10 6.17 2.59 5.05
N ALA A 11 5.68 3.45 4.16
CA ALA A 11 4.50 3.17 3.33
C ALA A 11 4.69 1.92 2.46
N GLY A 12 5.86 1.79 1.82
CA GLY A 12 6.21 0.60 1.05
C GLY A 12 6.27 -0.67 1.90
N THR A 13 6.81 -0.58 3.12
CA THR A 13 6.88 -1.72 4.05
C THR A 13 5.49 -2.16 4.53
N CYS A 14 4.63 -1.20 4.90
CA CYS A 14 3.24 -1.49 5.27
C CYS A 14 2.47 -2.16 4.12
N TYR A 15 2.62 -1.64 2.89
CA TYR A 15 2.02 -2.25 1.71
C TYR A 15 2.54 -3.66 1.45
N ALA A 16 3.86 -3.89 1.54
CA ALA A 16 4.47 -5.19 1.34
C ALA A 16 3.98 -6.22 2.37
N ALA A 17 3.91 -5.83 3.64
CA ALA A 17 3.36 -6.68 4.70
C ALA A 17 1.88 -7.02 4.42
N ASN A 18 1.09 -6.04 3.98
CA ASN A 18 -0.32 -6.25 3.65
C ASN A 18 -0.51 -7.19 2.45
N ALA A 19 0.31 -7.03 1.42
CA ALA A 19 0.32 -7.91 0.26
C ALA A 19 0.75 -9.34 0.64
N ALA A 20 1.80 -9.50 1.45
CA ALA A 20 2.28 -10.79 1.93
C ALA A 20 1.22 -11.53 2.76
N LEU A 21 0.50 -10.82 3.63
CA LEU A 21 -0.62 -11.40 4.38
C LEU A 21 -1.73 -11.88 3.43
N GLY A 22 -2.14 -11.05 2.46
CA GLY A 22 -3.16 -11.41 1.49
C GLY A 22 -2.79 -12.63 0.64
N VAL A 23 -1.53 -12.71 0.20
CA VAL A 23 -0.98 -13.85 -0.55
C VAL A 23 -0.93 -15.11 0.33
N SER A 24 -0.51 -14.99 1.58
CA SER A 24 -0.46 -16.12 2.53
C SER A 24 -1.85 -16.70 2.81
N VAL A 25 -2.87 -15.84 2.91
CA VAL A 25 -4.27 -16.26 3.04
C VAL A 25 -4.77 -16.92 1.75
N ALA A 26 -4.45 -16.35 0.59
CA ALA A 26 -4.86 -16.90 -0.71
C ALA A 26 -4.23 -18.28 -1.00
N MET A 27 -2.98 -18.52 -0.55
CA MET A 27 -2.30 -19.81 -0.65
C MET A 27 -2.71 -20.79 0.45
N GLY A 28 -3.59 -20.40 1.38
CA GLY A 28 -4.02 -21.24 2.50
C GLY A 28 -2.95 -21.47 3.58
N MET A 29 -1.84 -20.74 3.54
CA MET A 29 -0.76 -20.84 4.54
C MET A 29 -1.16 -20.22 5.89
N VAL A 30 -2.01 -19.19 5.86
CA VAL A 30 -2.47 -18.47 7.05
C VAL A 30 -3.98 -18.36 7.04
N ASN A 31 -4.62 -18.75 8.14
CA ASN A 31 -6.05 -18.54 8.33
C ASN A 31 -6.30 -17.31 9.22
N THR A 32 -6.71 -16.20 8.61
CA THR A 32 -7.05 -14.95 9.33
C THR A 32 -8.53 -14.84 9.67
N SER A 33 -9.33 -15.92 9.55
CA SER A 33 -10.78 -15.88 9.79
C SER A 33 -11.15 -15.35 11.18
N GLY A 34 -10.38 -15.69 12.22
CA GLY A 34 -10.52 -15.17 13.59
C GLY A 34 -9.75 -13.88 13.90
N ALA A 35 -8.91 -13.40 12.97
CA ALA A 35 -8.02 -12.25 13.16
C ALA A 35 -8.10 -11.26 11.99
N ARG A 36 -9.30 -11.07 11.43
CA ARG A 36 -9.53 -10.18 10.27
C ARG A 36 -9.10 -8.73 10.53
N TRP A 37 -9.12 -8.32 11.78
CA TRP A 37 -8.66 -7.00 12.21
C TRP A 37 -7.18 -6.76 11.87
N VAL A 38 -6.34 -7.80 11.81
CA VAL A 38 -4.92 -7.67 11.45
C VAL A 38 -4.79 -7.13 10.03
N HIS A 39 -5.53 -7.70 9.09
CA HIS A 39 -5.56 -7.21 7.71
C HIS A 39 -6.10 -5.77 7.62
N HIS A 40 -7.17 -5.46 8.36
CA HIS A 40 -7.70 -4.09 8.40
C HIS A 40 -6.72 -3.09 9.02
N GLY A 41 -6.05 -3.45 10.11
CA GLY A 41 -5.03 -2.63 10.77
C GLY A 41 -3.85 -2.36 9.83
N LEU A 42 -3.40 -3.38 9.10
CA LEU A 42 -2.34 -3.26 8.11
C LEU A 42 -2.76 -2.40 6.92
N PHE A 43 -4.03 -2.50 6.49
CA PHE A 43 -4.60 -1.62 5.48
C PHE A 43 -4.68 -0.16 5.96
N ILE A 44 -5.13 0.09 7.19
CA ILE A 44 -5.17 1.45 7.78
C ILE A 44 -3.75 2.01 7.86
N ALA A 45 -2.79 1.25 8.37
CA ALA A 45 -1.38 1.66 8.43
C ALA A 45 -0.85 2.01 7.03
N THR A 46 -1.16 1.18 6.02
CA THR A 46 -0.79 1.45 4.62
C THR A 46 -1.43 2.75 4.12
N ALA A 47 -2.73 2.94 4.32
CA ALA A 47 -3.44 4.13 3.85
C ALA A 47 -2.93 5.41 4.52
N SER A 48 -2.76 5.39 5.85
CA SER A 48 -2.27 6.54 6.62
C SER A 48 -0.83 6.91 6.26
N THR A 49 0.06 5.91 6.15
CA THR A 49 1.47 6.16 5.83
C THR A 49 1.65 6.61 4.38
N THR A 50 0.87 6.09 3.44
CA THR A 50 0.83 6.56 2.05
C THR A 50 0.30 7.97 1.94
N GLY A 51 -0.77 8.32 2.69
CA GLY A 51 -1.28 9.68 2.74
C GLY A 51 -0.25 10.67 3.28
N LEU A 52 0.47 10.30 4.35
CA LEU A 52 1.54 11.12 4.91
C LEU A 52 2.71 11.29 3.93
N ALA A 53 3.17 10.20 3.31
CA ALA A 53 4.25 10.22 2.33
C ALA A 53 3.89 11.06 1.09
N LEU A 54 2.63 11.00 0.65
CA LEU A 54 2.12 11.82 -0.44
C LEU A 54 2.07 13.31 -0.06
N ALA A 55 1.57 13.64 1.14
CA ALA A 55 1.49 15.02 1.61
C ALA A 55 2.90 15.65 1.73
N LEU A 56 3.84 14.93 2.36
CA LEU A 56 5.22 15.39 2.52
C LEU A 56 5.96 15.47 1.18
N GLY A 57 5.80 14.45 0.32
CA GLY A 57 6.38 14.45 -1.02
C GLY A 57 5.85 15.59 -1.88
N ALA A 58 4.54 15.87 -1.84
CA ALA A 58 3.93 16.98 -2.56
C ALA A 58 4.43 18.34 -2.06
N ALA A 59 4.52 18.52 -0.72
CA ALA A 59 5.04 19.73 -0.11
C ALA A 59 6.50 20.02 -0.52
N GLN A 60 7.31 18.97 -0.70
CA GLN A 60 8.71 19.07 -1.11
C GLN A 60 8.92 18.93 -2.63
N ARG A 61 7.84 18.82 -3.42
CA ARG A 61 7.86 18.56 -4.87
C ARG A 61 8.75 17.37 -5.27
N ASP A 62 8.72 16.31 -4.45
CA ASP A 62 9.41 15.05 -4.73
C ASP A 62 8.61 14.21 -5.75
N PRO A 63 9.26 13.66 -6.79
CA PRO A 63 8.60 12.85 -7.82
C PRO A 63 7.92 11.59 -7.27
N SER A 64 8.31 11.10 -6.08
CA SER A 64 7.65 9.97 -5.43
C SER A 64 6.16 10.26 -5.13
N ALA A 65 5.79 11.53 -4.95
CA ALA A 65 4.39 11.93 -4.71
C ALA A 65 3.47 11.59 -5.90
N LEU A 66 3.98 11.69 -7.14
CA LEU A 66 3.21 11.34 -8.34
C LEU A 66 2.95 9.83 -8.40
N ALA A 67 3.99 9.04 -8.14
CA ALA A 67 3.87 7.57 -8.10
C ALA A 67 2.90 7.11 -7.00
N LEU A 68 3.02 7.67 -5.79
CA LEU A 68 2.08 7.39 -4.69
C LEU A 68 0.67 7.88 -5.00
N GLY A 69 0.53 9.01 -5.70
CA GLY A 69 -0.76 9.53 -6.14
C GLY A 69 -1.51 8.54 -7.00
N VAL A 70 -0.84 7.92 -7.98
CA VAL A 70 -1.43 6.84 -8.80
C VAL A 70 -1.78 5.63 -7.95
N ALA A 71 -0.98 5.30 -6.92
CA ALA A 71 -1.25 4.20 -5.99
C ALA A 71 -2.54 4.38 -5.16
N THR A 72 -3.05 5.61 -5.00
CA THR A 72 -4.31 5.85 -4.28
C THR A 72 -5.53 5.31 -5.01
N LEU A 73 -5.52 5.30 -6.35
CA LEU A 73 -6.62 4.78 -7.18
C LEU A 73 -6.94 3.30 -6.88
N PRO A 74 -5.99 2.35 -6.93
CA PRO A 74 -6.26 0.96 -6.59
C PRO A 74 -6.66 0.78 -5.12
N LEU A 75 -6.15 1.58 -4.19
CA LEU A 75 -6.57 1.54 -2.78
C LEU A 75 -8.04 1.92 -2.60
N VAL A 76 -8.49 3.00 -3.23
CA VAL A 76 -9.90 3.43 -3.19
C VAL A 76 -10.80 2.42 -3.90
N LEU A 77 -10.34 1.84 -5.01
CA LEU A 77 -11.07 0.78 -5.71
C LEU A 77 -11.20 -0.49 -4.84
N LEU A 78 -10.19 -0.82 -4.04
CA LEU A 78 -10.23 -1.92 -3.08
C LEU A 78 -11.37 -1.73 -2.06
N GLN A 79 -11.54 -0.50 -1.55
CA GLN A 79 -12.60 -0.18 -0.58
C GLN A 79 -13.99 -0.27 -1.22
N ARG A 80 -14.15 0.19 -2.46
CA ARG A 80 -15.46 0.24 -3.14
C ARG A 80 -15.93 -1.11 -3.68
N ARG A 81 -15.02 -1.97 -4.15
CA ARG A 81 -15.38 -3.22 -4.86
C ARG A 81 -15.58 -4.44 -3.96
N GLY A 82 -15.40 -4.29 -2.65
CA GLY A 82 -15.52 -5.40 -1.70
C GLY A 82 -14.44 -6.47 -1.86
N SER A 83 -14.39 -7.40 -0.91
CA SER A 83 -13.36 -8.45 -0.84
C SER A 83 -13.67 -9.68 -1.72
N ARG A 84 -14.81 -9.68 -2.43
CA ARG A 84 -15.32 -10.84 -3.17
C ARG A 84 -15.66 -10.48 -4.62
N PRO A 85 -15.30 -11.32 -5.60
CA PRO A 85 -14.51 -12.56 -5.46
C PRO A 85 -13.03 -12.25 -5.17
N LEU A 86 -12.40 -13.07 -4.32
CA LEU A 86 -11.03 -12.89 -3.82
C LEU A 86 -9.97 -12.65 -4.92
N PRO A 87 -10.01 -13.35 -6.09
CA PRO A 87 -9.05 -13.11 -7.17
C PRO A 87 -9.08 -11.68 -7.72
N ARG A 88 -10.26 -11.04 -7.74
CA ARG A 88 -10.43 -9.66 -8.20
C ARG A 88 -9.81 -8.67 -7.22
N HIS A 89 -9.96 -8.94 -5.93
CA HIS A 89 -9.38 -8.13 -4.86
C HIS A 89 -7.85 -8.20 -4.88
N ALA A 90 -7.29 -9.42 -5.00
CA ALA A 90 -5.86 -9.64 -5.12
C ALA A 90 -5.27 -8.96 -6.37
N ARG A 91 -5.94 -9.07 -7.53
CA ARG A 91 -5.50 -8.40 -8.76
C ARG A 91 -5.48 -6.88 -8.61
N THR A 92 -6.49 -6.29 -7.97
CA THR A 92 -6.55 -4.84 -7.75
C THR A 92 -5.45 -4.39 -6.78
N ALA A 93 -5.14 -5.19 -5.77
CA ALA A 93 -4.04 -4.91 -4.85
C ALA A 93 -2.68 -4.98 -5.58
N ALA A 94 -2.46 -5.97 -6.45
CA ALA A 94 -1.24 -6.13 -7.22
C ALA A 94 -0.96 -4.95 -8.17
N LEU A 95 -2.00 -4.27 -8.68
CA LEU A 95 -1.84 -3.08 -9.52
C LEU A 95 -1.18 -1.91 -8.77
N ALA A 96 -1.26 -1.88 -7.44
CA ALA A 96 -0.61 -0.84 -6.63
C ALA A 96 0.90 -1.09 -6.46
N ALA A 97 1.37 -2.34 -6.57
CA ALA A 97 2.76 -2.72 -6.33
C ALA A 97 3.79 -1.91 -7.16
N PRO A 98 3.63 -1.76 -8.50
CA PRO A 98 4.59 -0.98 -9.29
C PRO A 98 4.66 0.48 -8.86
N CYS A 99 3.56 1.05 -8.34
CA CYS A 99 3.53 2.43 -7.87
C CYS A 99 4.35 2.62 -6.58
N TYR A 100 4.28 1.68 -5.64
CA TYR A 100 5.11 1.71 -4.43
C TYR A 100 6.59 1.49 -4.76
N VAL A 101 6.91 0.57 -5.67
CA VAL A 101 8.29 0.36 -6.14
C VAL A 101 8.82 1.64 -6.80
N ALA A 102 8.05 2.24 -7.71
CA ALA A 102 8.42 3.49 -8.36
C ALA A 102 8.61 4.63 -7.35
N ALA A 103 7.73 4.74 -6.35
CA ALA A 103 7.86 5.75 -5.30
C ALA A 103 9.19 5.61 -4.54
N VAL A 104 9.56 4.40 -4.11
CA VAL A 104 10.82 4.13 -3.40
C VAL A 104 12.04 4.46 -4.26
N LEU A 105 11.99 4.15 -5.56
CA LEU A 105 13.08 4.43 -6.50
C LEU A 105 13.21 5.93 -6.84
N LEU A 106 12.08 6.64 -6.92
CA LEU A 106 12.03 8.06 -7.30
C LEU A 106 12.33 9.01 -6.13
N THR A 107 12.12 8.58 -4.89
CA THR A 107 12.38 9.45 -3.73
C THR A 107 13.82 9.94 -3.72
N ARG A 108 14.00 11.26 -3.75
CA ARG A 108 15.31 11.91 -3.85
C ARG A 108 16.12 11.77 -2.56
N ARG A 109 17.46 11.73 -2.68
CA ARG A 109 18.41 11.56 -1.56
C ARG A 109 18.45 12.79 -0.67
#